data_AF-A0AA43U1C3-F1
#
_entry.id   AF-A0AA43U1C3-F1
#
_cell.length_a   1.000
_cell.length_b   1.000
_cell.length_c   1.000
_cell.angle_alpha   90.00
_cell.angle_beta   90.00
_cell.angle_gamma   90.00
#
_symmetry.space_group_name_H-M   'P 1'
#
loop_
_entity.id
_entity.type
_entity.pdbx_description
1 polymer ?
#
loop_
_entity_poly.entity_id
_entity_poly.type
_entity_poly.pdbx_seq_one_letter_code
_entity_poly.pdbx_strand_id
1 'polypeptide(L)'
;MKHKKISLLLTSGALLLSAPLIAASCNQNDDSNKKTVLKFAVNAPWFGNNNHNFFKEIIKEFEKQTERKTESEVKYISENNDLVSLIKKGTSNIAVLTTPLFVLQSKNIKNNNMVPIIQTMTRTFKFEKNYDDRYSDGSENDKLRKIAKNLQDLFDAKPYAEWTNEEYQWDGNIYKYFYGAEDELVEHYRGLVMIQGTKEEREAIKNAWNSKDWNAFRNFGIITGKQTSGSKYILQEALFKKHFNLEGNKFISFAEDKLHNSDKYTEDKAKNIAKGALKKYHIVFDELASFAYTNNKKGAYYTPEDANVKIEFLTATDPLKYNVIVVDKNAFSRMEINTLKNIIINIWRDRKDDYGPTVGFNGYKIIEDPEAEVISPYNSIFN
;
A
#
# COMPACT_ATOMS: atom_id res chain seq x y z
N MET A 1 -40.91 -66.95 20.26
CA MET A 1 -40.22 -68.26 20.29
C MET A 1 -40.61 -69.06 19.06
N LYS A 2 -39.72 -69.14 18.05
CA LYS A 2 -39.83 -70.08 16.94
C LYS A 2 -38.47 -70.73 16.74
N HIS A 3 -38.50 -72.05 16.66
CA HIS A 3 -37.35 -72.94 16.69
C HIS A 3 -36.50 -72.89 15.43
N LYS A 4 -35.20 -73.06 15.65
CA LYS A 4 -34.15 -73.41 14.69
C LYS A 4 -34.56 -74.58 13.79
N LYS A 5 -34.16 -74.50 12.51
CA LYS A 5 -33.66 -75.68 11.78
C LYS A 5 -32.26 -75.39 11.28
N ILE A 6 -31.38 -76.31 11.64
CA ILE A 6 -29.97 -76.43 11.29
C ILE A 6 -29.89 -77.03 9.89
N SER A 7 -29.04 -76.48 9.03
CA SER A 7 -28.49 -77.20 7.89
C SER A 7 -26.98 -77.06 7.93
N LEU A 8 -26.34 -78.19 8.22
CA LEU A 8 -24.91 -78.44 8.23
C LEU A 8 -24.49 -78.71 6.77
N LEU A 9 -23.52 -77.97 6.22
CA LEU A 9 -22.85 -78.37 4.98
C LEU A 9 -21.38 -77.93 5.01
N LEU A 10 -20.57 -78.93 5.35
CA LEU A 10 -19.23 -79.28 4.91
C LEU A 10 -18.32 -78.21 4.28
N THR A 11 -17.23 -78.01 5.02
CA THR A 11 -15.92 -77.50 4.64
C THR A 11 -15.30 -78.15 3.40
N SER A 12 -14.79 -77.31 2.50
CA SER A 12 -13.65 -77.54 1.60
C SER A 12 -13.01 -76.15 1.45
N GLY A 13 -11.87 -75.82 2.03
CA GLY A 13 -10.58 -76.43 1.71
C GLY A 13 -9.93 -75.68 0.54
N ALA A 14 -9.66 -74.37 0.69
CA ALA A 14 -8.81 -73.62 -0.23
C ALA A 14 -7.94 -72.64 0.57
N LEU A 15 -6.67 -73.00 0.71
CA LEU A 15 -5.59 -72.13 1.15
C LEU A 15 -5.41 -71.01 0.11
N LEU A 16 -5.84 -69.80 0.45
CA LEU A 16 -5.42 -68.58 -0.26
C LEU A 16 -4.33 -67.92 0.56
N LEU A 17 -3.09 -68.08 0.07
CA LEU A 17 -1.92 -67.31 0.46
C LEU A 17 -2.25 -65.82 0.31
N SER A 18 -2.38 -65.14 1.44
CA SER A 18 -2.39 -63.69 1.54
C SER A 18 -1.00 -63.16 1.18
N ALA A 19 -0.78 -62.79 -0.07
CA ALA A 19 0.30 -61.88 -0.40
C ALA A 19 -0.07 -60.48 0.11
N PRO A 20 0.75 -59.80 0.92
CA PRO A 20 0.52 -58.40 1.21
C PRO A 20 0.76 -57.61 -0.08
N LEU A 21 -0.33 -57.19 -0.73
CA LEU A 21 -0.30 -56.12 -1.70
C LEU A 21 0.12 -54.86 -0.94
N ILE A 22 1.41 -54.56 -0.95
CA ILE A 22 1.90 -53.21 -0.70
C ILE A 22 1.38 -52.38 -1.88
N ALA A 23 0.18 -51.84 -1.70
CA ALA A 23 -0.33 -50.77 -2.53
C ALA A 23 0.53 -49.54 -2.26
N ALA A 24 1.64 -49.41 -2.97
CA ALA A 24 2.22 -48.12 -3.26
C ALA A 24 1.17 -47.36 -4.09
N SER A 25 0.29 -46.64 -3.41
CA SER A 25 -0.55 -45.63 -4.04
C SER A 25 0.38 -44.48 -4.44
N CYS A 26 1.06 -44.66 -5.57
CA CYS A 26 1.44 -43.55 -6.41
C CYS A 26 0.12 -42.96 -6.94
N ASN A 27 -0.46 -42.06 -6.16
CA ASN A 27 -1.45 -41.13 -6.66
C ASN A 27 -0.72 -40.14 -7.58
N GLN A 28 -0.29 -40.62 -8.76
CA GLN A 28 -0.21 -39.76 -9.93
C GLN A 28 -1.67 -39.52 -10.34
N ASN A 29 -2.33 -38.63 -9.58
CA ASN A 29 -3.48 -37.95 -10.13
C ASN A 29 -2.97 -37.24 -11.38
N ASP A 30 -3.55 -37.62 -12.50
CA ASP A 30 -3.38 -37.01 -13.80
C ASP A 30 -3.91 -35.56 -13.72
N ASP A 31 -3.06 -34.66 -13.21
CA ASP A 31 -3.30 -33.24 -12.99
C ASP A 31 -3.30 -32.45 -14.32
N SER A 32 -3.15 -33.16 -15.45
CA SER A 32 -3.11 -32.63 -16.82
C SER A 32 -4.41 -31.93 -17.27
N ASN A 33 -5.52 -32.17 -16.56
CA ASN A 33 -6.81 -31.51 -16.79
C ASN A 33 -7.16 -30.40 -15.78
N LYS A 34 -6.30 -30.14 -14.78
CA LYS A 34 -6.57 -29.09 -13.80
C LYS A 34 -6.17 -27.73 -14.38
N LYS A 35 -7.16 -26.98 -14.86
CA LYS A 35 -6.97 -25.59 -15.28
C LYS A 35 -6.42 -24.77 -14.12
N THR A 36 -5.32 -24.06 -14.34
CA THR A 36 -4.87 -23.03 -13.40
C THR A 36 -5.76 -21.80 -13.59
N VAL A 37 -6.16 -21.16 -12.49
CA VAL A 37 -7.01 -19.97 -12.55
C VAL A 37 -6.24 -18.79 -11.98
N LEU A 38 -6.06 -17.71 -12.74
CA LEU A 38 -5.41 -16.48 -12.30
C LEU A 38 -6.47 -15.39 -12.08
N LYS A 39 -6.80 -15.10 -10.83
CA LYS A 39 -7.79 -14.09 -10.47
C LYS A 39 -7.11 -12.93 -9.76
N PHE A 40 -6.82 -11.88 -10.51
CA PHE A 40 -6.17 -10.67 -10.04
C PHE A 40 -7.18 -9.72 -9.38
N ALA A 41 -6.84 -9.16 -8.23
CA ALA A 41 -7.50 -8.00 -7.64
C ALA A 41 -6.46 -6.88 -7.47
N VAL A 42 -6.57 -5.86 -8.30
CA VAL A 42 -5.53 -4.84 -8.47
C VAL A 42 -6.12 -3.46 -8.29
N ASN A 43 -5.29 -2.47 -7.98
CA ASN A 43 -5.74 -1.08 -7.86
C ASN A 43 -6.33 -0.61 -9.19
N ALA A 44 -7.49 0.05 -9.14
CA ALA A 44 -8.00 0.78 -10.30
C ALA A 44 -7.02 1.91 -10.67
N PRO A 45 -6.79 2.15 -11.97
CA PRO A 45 -5.88 3.18 -12.43
C PRO A 45 -6.39 4.57 -12.05
N TRP A 46 -5.49 5.52 -11.79
CA TRP A 46 -5.86 6.90 -11.45
C TRP A 46 -6.47 7.67 -12.62
N PHE A 47 -6.30 7.16 -13.84
CA PHE A 47 -6.74 7.71 -15.12
C PHE A 47 -6.83 6.56 -16.16
N GLY A 48 -7.42 6.82 -17.33
CA GLY A 48 -7.48 5.81 -18.39
C GLY A 48 -8.57 4.74 -18.17
N ASN A 49 -8.40 3.57 -18.77
CA ASN A 49 -9.41 2.50 -18.79
C ASN A 49 -8.95 1.28 -17.98
N ASN A 50 -9.89 0.38 -17.69
CA ASN A 50 -9.65 -0.86 -16.95
C ASN A 50 -9.31 -2.04 -17.88
N ASN A 51 -8.35 -1.87 -18.79
CA ASN A 51 -7.96 -2.91 -19.76
C ASN A 51 -6.48 -2.78 -20.17
N HIS A 52 -5.60 -3.39 -19.38
CA HIS A 52 -4.15 -3.33 -19.56
C HIS A 52 -3.61 -4.62 -20.17
N ASN A 53 -2.70 -4.51 -21.13
CA ASN A 53 -2.02 -5.64 -21.76
C ASN A 53 -1.04 -6.33 -20.83
N PHE A 54 -0.54 -5.64 -19.80
CA PHE A 54 0.31 -6.19 -18.75
C PHE A 54 -0.21 -7.53 -18.22
N PHE A 55 -1.48 -7.60 -17.82
CA PHE A 55 -2.06 -8.84 -17.30
C PHE A 55 -2.23 -9.92 -18.36
N LYS A 56 -2.56 -9.54 -19.60
CA LYS A 56 -2.70 -10.49 -20.72
C LYS A 56 -1.37 -11.16 -21.04
N GLU A 57 -0.28 -10.40 -21.04
CA GLU A 57 1.07 -10.94 -21.24
C GLU A 57 1.49 -11.83 -20.06
N ILE A 58 1.15 -11.46 -18.81
CA ILE A 58 1.39 -12.34 -17.64
C ILE A 58 0.71 -13.69 -17.85
N ILE A 59 -0.58 -13.69 -18.21
CA ILE A 59 -1.36 -14.92 -18.42
C ILE A 59 -0.74 -15.76 -19.54
N LYS A 60 -0.44 -15.15 -20.69
CA LYS A 60 0.14 -15.82 -21.85
C LYS A 60 1.51 -16.44 -21.56
N GLU A 61 2.41 -15.71 -20.91
CA GLU A 61 3.72 -16.25 -20.53
C GLU A 61 3.60 -17.32 -19.44
N PHE A 62 2.60 -17.22 -18.56
CA PHE A 62 2.35 -18.24 -17.55
C PHE A 62 1.86 -19.55 -18.18
N GLU A 63 0.92 -19.49 -19.12
CA GLU A 63 0.46 -20.66 -19.89
C GLU A 63 1.61 -21.35 -20.63
N LYS A 64 2.47 -20.54 -21.27
CA LYS A 64 3.64 -21.02 -22.01
C LYS A 64 4.66 -21.73 -21.11
N GLN A 65 4.95 -21.18 -19.93
CA GLN A 65 5.97 -21.73 -19.03
C GLN A 65 5.46 -22.88 -18.15
N THR A 66 4.14 -22.98 -17.94
CA THR A 66 3.54 -24.06 -17.15
C THR A 66 2.92 -25.17 -17.99
N GLU A 67 2.85 -24.99 -19.31
CA GLU A 67 2.19 -25.90 -20.26
C GLU A 67 0.73 -26.20 -19.89
N ARG A 68 0.04 -25.22 -19.26
CA ARG A 68 -1.33 -25.35 -18.76
C ARG A 68 -2.21 -24.26 -19.34
N LYS A 69 -3.43 -24.64 -19.74
CA LYS A 69 -4.47 -23.67 -20.06
C LYS A 69 -4.89 -22.93 -18.80
N THR A 70 -4.97 -21.60 -18.89
CA THR A 70 -5.26 -20.71 -17.79
C THR A 70 -6.60 -20.02 -17.98
N GLU A 71 -7.47 -20.08 -16.98
CA GLU A 71 -8.61 -19.17 -16.88
C GLU A 71 -8.18 -17.92 -16.12
N SER A 72 -8.59 -16.74 -16.57
CA SER A 72 -8.12 -15.49 -15.96
C SER A 72 -9.22 -14.47 -15.77
N GLU A 73 -9.13 -13.73 -14.67
CA GLU A 73 -10.00 -12.58 -14.37
C GLU A 73 -9.15 -11.46 -13.76
N VAL A 74 -9.35 -10.22 -14.20
CA VAL A 74 -8.71 -9.04 -13.61
C VAL A 74 -9.78 -8.10 -13.07
N LYS A 75 -9.81 -7.94 -11.75
CA LYS A 75 -10.70 -7.01 -11.05
C LYS A 75 -9.92 -5.75 -10.70
N TYR A 76 -10.36 -4.63 -11.28
CA TYR A 76 -9.88 -3.31 -10.91
C TYR A 76 -10.69 -2.78 -9.74
N ILE A 77 -10.01 -2.63 -8.62
CA ILE A 77 -10.61 -2.35 -7.33
C ILE A 77 -10.33 -0.88 -6.99
N SER A 78 -11.40 -0.10 -6.78
CA SER A 78 -11.27 1.28 -6.32
C SER A 78 -10.67 1.33 -4.91
N GLU A 79 -10.09 2.48 -4.56
CA GLU A 79 -9.58 2.73 -3.22
C GLU A 79 -10.59 2.32 -2.14
N ASN A 80 -10.10 1.77 -1.03
CA ASN A 80 -10.86 1.43 0.19
C ASN A 80 -11.63 0.11 0.21
N ASN A 81 -11.50 -0.73 -0.82
CA ASN A 81 -12.05 -2.09 -0.74
C ASN A 81 -11.09 -3.02 0.02
N ASP A 82 -11.67 -3.95 0.77
CA ASP A 82 -10.92 -5.00 1.47
C ASP A 82 -10.46 -6.08 0.48
N LEU A 83 -9.34 -5.80 -0.20
CA LEU A 83 -8.66 -6.72 -1.11
C LEU A 83 -8.26 -8.03 -0.43
N VAL A 84 -8.01 -8.00 0.89
CA VAL A 84 -7.68 -9.21 1.66
C VAL A 84 -8.88 -10.14 1.71
N SER A 85 -10.09 -9.59 1.91
CA SER A 85 -11.30 -10.41 1.91
C SER A 85 -11.51 -11.17 0.60
N LEU A 86 -11.04 -10.63 -0.53
CA LEU A 86 -11.15 -11.29 -1.83
C LEU A 86 -10.27 -12.53 -1.92
N ILE A 87 -9.04 -12.45 -1.39
CA ILE A 87 -8.15 -13.62 -1.27
C ILE A 87 -8.75 -14.64 -0.30
N LYS A 88 -9.16 -14.22 0.89
CA LYS A 88 -9.71 -15.13 1.91
C LYS A 88 -10.99 -15.85 1.47
N LYS A 89 -11.83 -15.22 0.65
CA LYS A 89 -13.06 -15.81 0.09
C LYS A 89 -12.79 -16.66 -1.17
N GLY A 90 -11.57 -16.69 -1.70
CA GLY A 90 -11.23 -17.38 -2.94
C GLY A 90 -11.80 -16.72 -4.21
N THR A 91 -12.31 -15.48 -4.12
CA THR A 91 -12.80 -14.73 -5.29
C THR A 91 -11.66 -14.12 -6.10
N SER A 92 -10.48 -14.00 -5.50
CA SER A 92 -9.20 -13.69 -6.11
C SER A 92 -8.12 -14.57 -5.49
N ASN A 93 -7.01 -14.78 -6.20
CA ASN A 93 -5.84 -15.51 -5.67
C ASN A 93 -4.52 -14.76 -5.90
N ILE A 94 -4.56 -13.62 -6.58
CA ILE A 94 -3.47 -12.65 -6.70
C ILE A 94 -4.04 -11.29 -6.35
N ALA A 95 -3.38 -10.54 -5.46
CA ALA A 95 -3.83 -9.20 -5.09
C ALA A 95 -2.68 -8.21 -4.89
N VAL A 96 -2.93 -6.94 -5.16
CA VAL A 96 -2.03 -5.85 -4.78
C VAL A 96 -2.51 -5.28 -3.45
N LEU A 97 -1.70 -5.39 -2.39
CA LEU A 97 -2.03 -4.88 -1.06
C LEU A 97 -1.09 -3.75 -0.68
N THR A 98 -1.59 -2.77 0.08
CA THR A 98 -0.69 -1.85 0.80
C THR A 98 0.07 -2.64 1.87
N THR A 99 1.33 -2.25 2.14
CA THR A 99 2.14 -2.88 3.20
C THR A 99 1.44 -2.94 4.56
N PRO A 100 0.80 -1.86 5.06
CA PRO A 100 0.06 -1.92 6.33
C PRO A 100 -1.05 -2.97 6.33
N LEU A 101 -1.80 -3.08 5.22
CA LEU A 101 -2.88 -4.05 5.10
C LEU A 101 -2.34 -5.48 5.09
N PHE A 102 -1.25 -5.75 4.36
CA PHE A 102 -0.60 -7.05 4.38
C PHE A 102 -0.11 -7.42 5.78
N VAL A 103 0.63 -6.54 6.46
CA VAL A 103 1.23 -6.84 7.77
C VAL A 103 0.18 -7.00 8.87
N LEU A 104 -0.92 -6.22 8.84
CA LEU A 104 -2.04 -6.42 9.76
C LEU A 104 -2.63 -7.83 9.63
N GLN A 105 -2.62 -8.40 8.43
CA GLN A 105 -3.16 -9.73 8.17
C GLN A 105 -2.16 -10.84 8.46
N SER A 106 -0.86 -10.62 8.25
CA SER A 106 0.17 -11.60 8.60
C SER A 106 0.21 -11.89 10.09
N LYS A 107 -0.09 -10.89 10.93
CA LYS A 107 -0.21 -11.03 12.40
C LYS A 107 -1.41 -11.90 12.83
N ASN A 108 -2.42 -12.10 11.97
CA ASN A 108 -3.54 -13.00 12.23
C ASN A 108 -3.19 -14.44 11.80
N ILE A 109 -2.23 -15.05 12.52
CA ILE A 109 -1.49 -16.29 12.17
C ILE A 109 -2.38 -17.48 11.83
N LYS A 110 -3.56 -17.61 12.44
CA LYS A 110 -4.37 -18.84 12.30
C LYS A 110 -4.90 -19.10 10.88
N ASN A 111 -4.93 -18.10 9.99
CA ASN A 111 -5.55 -18.22 8.65
C ASN A 111 -4.80 -17.50 7.53
N ASN A 112 -3.50 -17.18 7.68
CA ASN A 112 -2.79 -16.45 6.63
C ASN A 112 -2.19 -17.38 5.56
N ASN A 113 -2.88 -17.46 4.42
CA ASN A 113 -2.39 -18.13 3.21
C ASN A 113 -1.73 -17.15 2.23
N MET A 114 -1.69 -15.85 2.55
CA MET A 114 -1.10 -14.85 1.67
C MET A 114 0.43 -14.87 1.79
N VAL A 115 1.09 -14.98 0.66
CA VAL A 115 2.55 -14.85 0.53
C VAL A 115 2.83 -13.64 -0.36
N PRO A 116 3.56 -12.62 0.12
CA PRO A 116 4.00 -11.53 -0.73
C PRO A 116 5.13 -12.03 -1.62
N ILE A 117 5.02 -11.78 -2.92
CA ILE A 117 5.95 -12.31 -3.93
C ILE A 117 6.75 -11.21 -4.63
N ILE A 118 6.19 -10.01 -4.74
CA ILE A 118 6.78 -8.86 -5.42
C ILE A 118 6.54 -7.61 -4.57
N GLN A 119 7.61 -6.85 -4.33
CA GLN A 119 7.56 -5.48 -3.83
C GLN A 119 7.42 -4.56 -5.04
N THR A 120 6.40 -3.69 -5.06
CA THR A 120 6.33 -2.66 -6.08
C THR A 120 7.27 -1.50 -5.73
N MET A 121 7.76 -0.82 -6.75
CA MET A 121 8.67 0.33 -6.64
C MET A 121 8.06 1.51 -7.39
N THR A 122 8.44 2.71 -6.99
CA THR A 122 8.02 3.97 -7.63
C THR A 122 9.25 4.80 -7.98
N ARG A 123 9.11 5.77 -8.89
CA ARG A 123 10.19 6.72 -9.20
C ARG A 123 10.50 7.56 -7.96
N THR A 124 11.78 7.73 -7.69
CA THR A 124 12.24 8.66 -6.64
C THR A 124 11.72 10.07 -6.89
N PHE A 125 11.50 10.82 -5.81
CA PHE A 125 11.39 12.25 -5.90
C PHE A 125 12.79 12.89 -5.89
N LYS A 126 12.96 14.05 -6.56
CA LYS A 126 14.27 14.73 -6.62
C LYS A 126 14.86 15.10 -5.25
N PHE A 127 13.98 15.29 -4.26
CA PHE A 127 14.28 15.74 -2.91
C PHE A 127 14.25 14.62 -1.86
N GLU A 128 13.87 13.39 -2.23
CA GLU A 128 13.75 12.26 -1.31
C GLU A 128 14.11 10.96 -2.02
N LYS A 129 15.26 10.39 -1.61
CA LYS A 129 15.77 9.12 -2.13
C LYS A 129 16.14 8.12 -1.02
N ASN A 130 16.42 8.62 0.18
CA ASN A 130 17.04 7.83 1.24
C ASN A 130 16.01 7.11 2.09
N TYR A 131 15.97 5.78 1.98
CA TYR A 131 15.10 4.95 2.79
C TYR A 131 15.44 5.03 4.29
N ASP A 132 16.64 5.41 4.72
CA ASP A 132 17.07 5.35 6.12
C ASP A 132 16.85 6.65 6.90
N ASP A 133 16.37 7.71 6.23
CA ASP A 133 16.03 8.94 6.93
C ASP A 133 14.77 8.72 7.79
N ARG A 134 14.96 8.82 9.11
CA ARG A 134 13.94 8.63 10.16
C ARG A 134 13.79 9.90 11.00
N TYR A 135 12.68 9.98 11.72
CA TYR A 135 12.45 10.94 12.78
C TYR A 135 13.56 10.85 13.83
N SER A 136 13.98 12.01 14.33
CA SER A 136 14.98 12.16 15.38
C SER A 136 14.43 12.98 16.55
N ASP A 137 14.11 14.25 16.32
CA ASP A 137 13.68 15.18 17.37
C ASP A 137 12.58 16.16 16.94
N GLY A 138 12.27 16.23 15.64
CA GLY A 138 11.27 17.15 15.08
C GLY A 138 11.72 18.61 14.97
N SER A 139 12.97 18.92 15.32
CA SER A 139 13.57 20.25 15.17
C SER A 139 13.80 20.59 13.69
N GLU A 140 14.09 21.86 13.36
CA GLU A 140 14.44 22.26 11.99
C GLU A 140 15.62 21.46 11.38
N ASN A 141 16.46 20.84 12.23
CA ASN A 141 17.58 20.01 11.80
C ASN A 141 17.21 18.55 11.54
N ASP A 142 16.02 18.12 11.96
CA ASP A 142 15.49 16.79 11.72
C ASP A 142 15.43 16.49 10.21
N LYS A 143 15.83 15.28 9.83
CA LYS A 143 15.85 14.86 8.43
C LYS A 143 14.48 14.95 7.77
N LEU A 144 13.41 14.66 8.51
CA LEU A 144 12.03 14.72 8.00
C LEU A 144 11.54 16.16 7.80
N ARG A 145 12.00 17.10 8.64
CA ARG A 145 11.77 18.54 8.47
C ARG A 145 12.51 19.06 7.23
N LYS A 146 13.75 18.61 7.02
CA LYS A 146 14.55 18.95 5.81
C LYS A 146 13.92 18.43 4.52
N ILE A 147 13.39 17.20 4.51
CA ILE A 147 12.64 16.67 3.36
C ILE A 147 11.42 17.56 3.05
N ALA A 148 10.63 17.92 4.06
CA ALA A 148 9.47 18.80 3.89
C ALA A 148 9.87 20.19 3.39
N LYS A 149 10.97 20.76 3.89
CA LYS A 149 11.48 22.06 3.44
C LYS A 149 11.96 22.04 1.99
N ASN A 150 12.71 21.02 1.59
CA ASN A 150 13.15 20.85 0.20
C ASN A 150 11.95 20.70 -0.76
N LEU A 151 10.90 20.01 -0.31
CA LEU A 151 9.66 19.91 -1.05
C LEU A 151 8.92 21.25 -1.13
N GLN A 152 8.89 22.02 -0.03
CA GLN A 152 8.27 23.35 0.01
C GLN A 152 8.91 24.28 -1.03
N ASP A 153 10.24 24.27 -1.13
CA ASP A 153 10.96 25.14 -2.08
C ASP A 153 10.59 24.85 -3.54
N LEU A 154 10.34 23.57 -3.87
CA LEU A 154 9.88 23.18 -5.20
C LEU A 154 8.40 23.51 -5.43
N PHE A 155 7.57 23.39 -4.40
CA PHE A 155 6.14 23.70 -4.47
C PHE A 155 5.89 25.21 -4.61
N ASP A 156 6.64 26.03 -3.87
CA ASP A 156 6.52 27.50 -3.85
C ASP A 156 7.19 28.18 -5.03
N ALA A 157 7.97 27.46 -5.85
CA ALA A 157 8.60 28.03 -7.04
C ALA A 157 7.61 28.75 -7.96
N LYS A 158 6.36 28.26 -8.00
CA LYS A 158 5.23 28.91 -8.66
C LYS A 158 3.93 28.45 -8.01
N PRO A 159 2.92 29.32 -7.85
CA PRO A 159 1.62 28.90 -7.31
C PRO A 159 1.04 27.71 -8.10
N TYR A 160 0.56 26.68 -7.38
CA TYR A 160 0.08 25.43 -7.99
C TYR A 160 -0.98 25.64 -9.08
N ALA A 161 -1.88 26.61 -8.91
CA ALA A 161 -2.90 26.96 -9.91
C ALA A 161 -2.31 27.45 -11.25
N GLU A 162 -1.09 27.99 -11.22
CA GLU A 162 -0.42 28.60 -12.37
C GLU A 162 0.51 27.63 -13.12
N TRP A 163 0.70 26.40 -12.64
CA TRP A 163 1.51 25.41 -13.35
C TRP A 163 0.92 25.14 -14.74
N THR A 164 1.81 24.99 -15.73
CA THR A 164 1.45 24.52 -17.09
C THR A 164 1.94 23.09 -17.27
N ASN A 165 1.28 22.36 -18.18
CA ASN A 165 1.66 20.98 -18.48
C ASN A 165 3.07 20.92 -19.07
N GLU A 166 3.46 21.92 -19.85
CA GLU A 166 4.77 22.00 -20.50
C GLU A 166 5.89 22.28 -19.49
N GLU A 167 5.70 23.27 -18.60
CA GLU A 167 6.70 23.68 -17.60
C GLU A 167 6.94 22.58 -16.55
N TYR A 168 5.85 21.97 -16.07
CA TYR A 168 5.91 20.93 -15.03
C TYR A 168 5.94 19.50 -15.59
N GLN A 169 5.99 19.38 -16.92
CA GLN A 169 6.12 18.12 -17.64
C GLN A 169 5.03 17.11 -17.26
N TRP A 170 3.77 17.54 -17.34
CA TRP A 170 2.62 16.67 -17.13
C TRP A 170 2.53 15.64 -18.26
N ASP A 171 2.65 14.36 -17.92
CA ASP A 171 2.65 13.27 -18.90
C ASP A 171 1.28 12.56 -19.05
N GLY A 172 0.24 13.14 -18.46
CA GLY A 172 -1.08 12.52 -18.33
C GLY A 172 -1.36 12.02 -16.91
N ASN A 173 -0.30 11.78 -16.12
CA ASN A 173 -0.37 11.00 -14.88
C ASN A 173 0.31 11.73 -13.72
N ILE A 174 1.49 12.27 -13.99
CA ILE A 174 2.35 12.95 -13.03
C ILE A 174 2.99 14.19 -13.66
N TYR A 175 3.36 15.15 -12.83
CA TYR A 175 4.30 16.21 -13.17
C TYR A 175 5.72 15.70 -13.02
N LYS A 176 6.37 15.30 -14.13
CA LYS A 176 7.73 14.74 -14.10
C LYS A 176 8.76 15.69 -13.46
N TYR A 177 8.46 16.98 -13.39
CA TYR A 177 9.27 17.99 -12.70
C TYR A 177 9.72 17.60 -11.29
N PHE A 178 8.90 16.87 -10.52
CA PHE A 178 9.23 16.49 -9.13
C PHE A 178 10.03 15.19 -9.01
N TYR A 179 10.15 14.41 -10.08
CA TYR A 179 10.68 13.04 -10.05
C TYR A 179 12.13 12.98 -10.54
N GLY A 180 12.88 12.00 -10.03
CA GLY A 180 14.20 11.62 -10.53
C GLY A 180 14.14 10.97 -11.92
N ALA A 181 15.24 10.38 -12.37
CA ALA A 181 15.27 9.68 -13.66
C ALA A 181 14.26 8.49 -13.68
N GLU A 182 13.88 8.01 -14.87
CA GLU A 182 12.87 6.95 -14.98
C GLU A 182 13.32 5.61 -14.39
N ASP A 183 14.62 5.37 -14.32
CA ASP A 183 15.27 4.19 -13.75
C ASP A 183 15.69 4.36 -12.27
N GLU A 184 15.59 5.57 -11.72
CA GLU A 184 15.81 5.82 -10.29
C GLU A 184 14.56 5.43 -9.48
N LEU A 185 14.53 4.17 -9.05
CA LEU A 185 13.39 3.58 -8.35
C LEU A 185 13.66 3.37 -6.86
N VAL A 186 12.63 3.56 -6.04
CA VAL A 186 12.61 3.26 -4.61
C VAL A 186 11.43 2.37 -4.24
N GLU A 187 11.59 1.61 -3.16
CA GLU A 187 10.57 0.72 -2.62
C GLU A 187 9.70 1.39 -1.56
N HIS A 188 9.79 2.71 -1.37
CA HIS A 188 9.15 3.39 -0.25
C HIS A 188 8.46 4.70 -0.62
N TYR A 189 7.63 5.16 0.29
CA TYR A 189 6.96 6.45 0.27
C TYR A 189 6.80 6.99 1.69
N ARG A 190 6.37 8.24 1.81
CA ARG A 190 6.17 8.92 3.10
C ARG A 190 4.81 9.61 3.14
N GLY A 191 4.33 9.86 4.35
CA GLY A 191 3.31 10.87 4.59
C GLY A 191 3.93 12.25 4.74
N LEU A 192 3.06 13.26 4.74
CA LEU A 192 3.36 14.65 4.94
C LEU A 192 2.36 15.23 5.95
N VAL A 193 2.86 16.12 6.80
CA VAL A 193 2.07 16.99 7.66
C VAL A 193 2.19 18.40 7.09
N MET A 194 1.07 18.90 6.56
CA MET A 194 0.96 20.26 6.06
C MET A 194 0.27 21.12 7.10
N ILE A 195 0.62 22.41 7.12
CA ILE A 195 -0.05 23.43 7.91
C ILE A 195 -0.56 24.54 6.98
N GLN A 196 -1.66 25.17 7.34
CA GLN A 196 -2.18 26.33 6.61
C GLN A 196 -2.62 27.42 7.56
N GLY A 197 -2.48 28.67 7.13
CA GLY A 197 -2.98 29.82 7.86
C GLY A 197 -2.23 31.10 7.49
N THR A 198 -2.53 32.17 8.22
CA THR A 198 -1.71 33.38 8.21
C THR A 198 -0.30 33.08 8.70
N LYS A 199 0.59 34.08 8.64
CA LYS A 199 1.93 33.94 9.21
C LYS A 199 1.86 33.62 10.71
N GLU A 200 1.01 34.33 11.45
CA GLU A 200 0.85 34.20 12.89
C GLU A 200 0.32 32.82 13.28
N GLU A 201 -0.69 32.31 12.56
CA GLU A 201 -1.25 30.97 12.78
C GLU A 201 -0.21 29.88 12.53
N ARG A 202 0.54 29.96 11.42
CA ARG A 202 1.59 28.98 11.11
C ARG A 202 2.74 29.01 12.11
N GLU A 203 3.16 30.20 12.57
CA GLU A 203 4.16 30.29 13.64
C GLU A 203 3.64 29.71 14.97
N ALA A 204 2.37 29.93 15.30
CA ALA A 204 1.78 29.35 16.51
C ALA A 204 1.70 27.81 16.45
N ILE A 205 1.38 27.24 15.29
CA ILE A 205 1.41 25.79 15.07
C ILE A 205 2.84 25.24 15.21
N LYS A 206 3.83 25.91 14.58
CA LYS A 206 5.24 25.52 14.70
C LYS A 206 5.74 25.64 16.12
N ASN A 207 5.31 26.64 16.87
CA ASN A 207 5.64 26.77 18.29
C ASN A 207 5.06 25.61 19.10
N ALA A 208 3.80 25.24 18.89
CA ALA A 208 3.18 24.09 19.56
C ALA A 208 3.89 22.76 19.23
N TRP A 209 4.34 22.61 17.98
CA TRP A 209 5.20 21.48 17.57
C TRP A 209 6.54 21.52 18.31
N ASN A 210 7.29 22.62 18.21
CA ASN A 210 8.62 22.74 18.80
C ASN A 210 8.62 22.63 20.34
N SER A 211 7.59 23.15 21.00
CA SER A 211 7.39 23.00 22.45
C SER A 211 6.78 21.66 22.85
N LYS A 212 6.49 20.79 21.87
CA LYS A 212 5.84 19.49 22.03
C LYS A 212 4.55 19.59 22.84
N ASP A 213 3.74 20.63 22.61
CA ASP A 213 2.44 20.84 23.23
C ASP A 213 1.34 20.26 22.33
N TRP A 214 0.91 19.04 22.66
CA TRP A 214 -0.09 18.30 21.89
C TRP A 214 -1.45 19.00 21.92
N ASN A 215 -1.85 19.56 23.07
CA ASN A 215 -3.15 20.18 23.22
C ASN A 215 -3.24 21.47 22.41
N ALA A 216 -2.20 22.31 22.46
CA ALA A 216 -2.11 23.49 21.61
C ALA A 216 -2.10 23.09 20.13
N PHE A 217 -1.28 22.11 19.75
CA PHE A 217 -1.16 21.64 18.36
C PHE A 217 -2.50 21.11 17.82
N ARG A 218 -3.16 20.20 18.53
CA ARG A 218 -4.46 19.62 18.14
C ARG A 218 -5.55 20.69 17.99
N ASN A 219 -5.55 21.71 18.85
CA ASN A 219 -6.60 22.72 18.86
C ASN A 219 -6.63 23.61 17.61
N PHE A 220 -5.58 23.59 16.78
CA PHE A 220 -5.58 24.16 15.43
C PHE A 220 -6.40 23.35 14.42
N GLY A 221 -6.90 22.18 14.80
CA GLY A 221 -7.74 21.33 13.95
C GLY A 221 -6.95 20.52 12.93
N ILE A 222 -7.24 19.22 12.85
CA ILE A 222 -6.52 18.25 12.04
C ILE A 222 -7.45 17.58 11.01
N ILE A 223 -7.08 17.69 9.73
CA ILE A 223 -7.66 16.89 8.65
C ILE A 223 -6.85 15.60 8.51
N THR A 224 -7.51 14.46 8.65
CA THR A 224 -6.90 13.14 8.44
C THR A 224 -7.46 12.46 7.19
N GLY A 225 -6.77 11.43 6.70
CA GLY A 225 -7.40 10.41 5.87
C GLY A 225 -8.04 9.31 6.74
N LYS A 226 -8.41 8.22 6.08
CA LYS A 226 -8.92 7.01 6.75
C LYS A 226 -7.87 6.39 7.67
N GLN A 227 -8.33 5.77 8.75
CA GLN A 227 -7.48 5.06 9.71
C GLN A 227 -6.61 3.96 9.09
N THR A 228 -7.07 3.37 7.99
CA THR A 228 -6.34 2.32 7.26
C THR A 228 -5.29 2.86 6.28
N SER A 229 -5.21 4.18 6.10
CA SER A 229 -4.26 4.80 5.18
C SER A 229 -2.86 4.86 5.78
N GLY A 230 -1.88 4.30 5.07
CA GLY A 230 -0.46 4.37 5.45
C GLY A 230 0.00 5.83 5.60
N SER A 231 -0.17 6.62 4.56
CA SER A 231 0.35 7.98 4.39
C SER A 231 -0.56 9.10 4.87
N LYS A 232 -1.80 8.82 5.27
CA LYS A 232 -2.77 9.86 5.67
C LYS A 232 -3.28 9.66 7.11
N TYR A 233 -2.73 8.66 7.80
CA TYR A 233 -3.09 8.34 9.18
C TYR A 233 -1.98 7.56 9.91
N ILE A 234 -1.62 6.36 9.44
CA ILE A 234 -0.76 5.43 10.19
C ILE A 234 0.63 6.00 10.44
N LEU A 235 1.26 6.56 9.40
CA LEU A 235 2.60 7.13 9.52
C LEU A 235 2.61 8.41 10.35
N GLN A 236 1.57 9.24 10.25
CA GLN A 236 1.41 10.41 11.09
C GLN A 236 1.19 10.02 12.55
N GLU A 237 0.40 8.98 12.83
CA GLU A 237 0.19 8.54 14.20
C GLU A 237 1.50 8.01 14.81
N ALA A 238 2.29 7.25 14.04
CA ALA A 238 3.61 6.80 14.49
C ALA A 238 4.55 7.98 14.78
N LEU A 239 4.62 8.96 13.88
CA LEU A 239 5.39 10.19 14.06
C LEU A 239 4.94 10.95 15.32
N PHE A 240 3.64 11.12 15.51
CA PHE A 240 3.08 11.90 16.62
C PHE A 240 3.27 11.19 17.95
N LYS A 241 3.23 9.84 17.98
CA LYS A 241 3.65 9.07 19.14
C LYS A 241 5.11 9.36 19.48
N LYS A 242 6.03 9.35 18.51
CA LYS A 242 7.46 9.67 18.76
C LYS A 242 7.68 11.12 19.23
N HIS A 243 6.89 12.06 18.72
CA HIS A 243 7.09 13.48 18.98
C HIS A 243 6.39 13.98 20.25
N PHE A 244 5.14 13.59 20.45
CA PHE A 244 4.25 14.11 21.50
C PHE A 244 3.95 13.12 22.62
N ASN A 245 4.39 11.85 22.61
CA ASN A 245 4.17 10.95 23.75
C ASN A 245 5.22 11.19 24.84
N LEU A 246 5.08 12.29 25.58
CA LEU A 246 5.96 12.66 26.68
C LEU A 246 5.27 12.49 28.03
N GLU A 247 6.08 12.32 29.08
CA GLU A 247 5.58 12.40 30.45
C GLU A 247 4.93 13.77 30.70
N GLY A 248 3.70 13.77 31.24
CA GLY A 248 2.93 15.00 31.46
C GLY A 248 2.22 15.57 30.23
N ASN A 249 2.49 15.07 29.02
CA ASN A 249 1.77 15.43 27.80
C ASN A 249 1.62 14.19 26.91
N LYS A 250 0.69 13.28 27.24
CA LYS A 250 0.65 11.94 26.64
C LYS A 250 -0.26 11.88 25.40
N PHE A 251 0.32 11.89 24.20
CA PHE A 251 -0.39 11.44 22.99
C PHE A 251 -0.34 9.91 22.85
N ILE A 252 -1.49 9.25 22.89
CA ILE A 252 -1.58 7.78 22.74
C ILE A 252 -1.87 7.38 21.30
N SER A 253 -2.93 7.89 20.70
CA SER A 253 -3.32 7.63 19.31
C SER A 253 -4.34 8.67 18.88
N PHE A 254 -4.54 8.85 17.57
CA PHE A 254 -5.62 9.72 17.10
C PHE A 254 -6.99 9.13 17.42
N ALA A 255 -7.13 7.81 17.43
CA ALA A 255 -8.39 7.15 17.76
C ALA A 255 -8.82 7.45 19.21
N GLU A 256 -7.89 7.36 20.15
CA GLU A 256 -8.11 7.67 21.56
C GLU A 256 -8.39 9.16 21.77
N ASP A 257 -7.57 10.04 21.19
CA ASP A 257 -7.73 11.49 21.38
C ASP A 257 -9.06 12.01 20.80
N LYS A 258 -9.52 11.43 19.68
CA LYS A 258 -10.82 11.73 19.06
C LYS A 258 -12.02 11.40 19.96
N LEU A 259 -11.91 10.50 20.93
CA LEU A 259 -13.01 10.19 21.86
C LEU A 259 -13.41 11.41 22.71
N HIS A 260 -12.47 12.32 22.96
CA HIS A 260 -12.66 13.49 23.80
C HIS A 260 -12.56 14.82 23.05
N ASN A 261 -12.04 14.82 21.81
CA ASN A 261 -11.77 16.03 21.04
C ASN A 261 -12.27 15.92 19.59
N SER A 262 -13.39 15.23 19.36
CA SER A 262 -13.88 14.91 18.00
C SER A 262 -14.09 16.15 17.12
N ASP A 263 -14.44 17.31 17.70
CA ASP A 263 -14.64 18.57 16.99
C ASP A 263 -13.34 19.14 16.38
N LYS A 264 -12.17 18.69 16.88
CA LYS A 264 -10.85 19.08 16.38
C LYS A 264 -10.42 18.29 15.16
N TYR A 265 -11.19 17.30 14.73
CA TYR A 265 -10.83 16.45 13.60
C TYR A 265 -11.88 16.47 12.50
N THR A 266 -11.43 16.22 11.29
CA THR A 266 -12.29 15.86 10.16
C THR A 266 -11.56 14.88 9.24
N GLU A 267 -12.31 14.07 8.49
CA GLU A 267 -11.75 13.27 7.41
C GLU A 267 -12.08 13.96 6.07
N ASP A 268 -11.06 14.38 5.33
CA ASP A 268 -11.23 14.99 4.00
C ASP A 268 -9.94 14.86 3.16
N LYS A 269 -9.98 15.32 1.91
CA LYS A 269 -8.87 15.30 0.97
C LYS A 269 -8.05 16.58 1.09
N ALA A 270 -6.74 16.41 1.30
CA ALA A 270 -5.82 17.53 1.48
C ALA A 270 -5.75 18.50 0.29
N LYS A 271 -6.06 18.05 -0.93
CA LYS A 271 -6.17 18.93 -2.10
C LYS A 271 -7.17 20.08 -1.95
N ASN A 272 -8.09 19.97 -0.98
CA ASN A 272 -9.08 20.99 -0.63
C ASN A 272 -8.65 21.86 0.58
N ILE A 273 -7.41 21.76 1.05
CA ILE A 273 -6.87 22.57 2.16
C ILE A 273 -7.18 24.07 1.98
N ALA A 274 -7.49 24.74 3.09
CA ALA A 274 -7.83 26.17 3.15
C ALA A 274 -9.06 26.60 2.31
N LYS A 275 -10.04 25.71 2.12
CA LYS A 275 -11.28 26.00 1.37
C LYS A 275 -12.54 25.62 2.14
N GLY A 276 -13.63 26.35 1.88
CA GLY A 276 -14.96 26.03 2.41
C GLY A 276 -14.97 25.72 3.91
N ALA A 277 -15.57 24.59 4.29
CA ALA A 277 -15.65 24.14 5.69
C ALA A 277 -14.28 23.71 6.27
N LEU A 278 -13.27 23.47 5.42
CA LEU A 278 -11.94 23.02 5.84
C LEU A 278 -11.02 24.16 6.29
N LYS A 279 -11.41 25.44 6.06
CA LYS A 279 -10.62 26.62 6.46
C LYS A 279 -10.26 26.69 7.94
N LYS A 280 -11.11 26.10 8.80
CA LYS A 280 -10.91 26.06 10.26
C LYS A 280 -9.95 24.97 10.75
N TYR A 281 -9.52 24.07 9.86
CA TYR A 281 -8.56 23.02 10.19
C TYR A 281 -7.21 23.42 9.59
N HIS A 282 -6.24 23.68 10.44
CA HIS A 282 -4.97 24.27 10.05
C HIS A 282 -3.85 23.23 9.90
N ILE A 283 -4.08 21.96 10.24
CA ILE A 283 -3.15 20.86 10.06
C ILE A 283 -3.80 19.81 9.16
N VAL A 284 -3.04 19.29 8.18
CA VAL A 284 -3.56 18.36 7.17
C VAL A 284 -2.57 17.25 6.89
N PHE A 285 -3.05 16.00 6.90
CA PHE A 285 -2.25 14.83 6.54
C PHE A 285 -2.47 14.43 5.08
N ASP A 286 -1.39 14.15 4.37
CA ASP A 286 -1.46 13.57 3.03
C ASP A 286 -0.22 12.74 2.67
N GLU A 287 -0.22 12.15 1.49
CA GLU A 287 0.97 11.60 0.85
C GLU A 287 2.00 12.69 0.54
N LEU A 288 3.29 12.38 0.75
CA LEU A 288 4.37 13.29 0.38
C LEU A 288 4.29 13.60 -1.12
N ALA A 289 4.20 14.90 -1.43
CA ALA A 289 4.09 15.43 -2.79
C ALA A 289 2.87 14.93 -3.58
N SER A 290 1.71 14.74 -2.92
CA SER A 290 0.47 14.32 -3.59
C SER A 290 0.00 15.23 -4.74
N PHE A 291 0.38 16.51 -4.70
CA PHE A 291 0.18 17.46 -5.78
C PHE A 291 0.95 17.10 -7.07
N ALA A 292 2.03 16.31 -6.98
CA ALA A 292 2.83 15.91 -8.13
C ALA A 292 2.09 14.94 -9.07
N TYR A 293 1.09 14.20 -8.58
CA TYR A 293 0.21 13.33 -9.39
C TYR A 293 -1.25 13.80 -9.37
N THR A 294 -1.49 15.05 -8.99
CA THR A 294 -2.80 15.70 -9.10
C THR A 294 -2.70 16.76 -10.17
N ASN A 295 -3.51 16.68 -11.24
CA ASN A 295 -3.50 17.74 -12.25
C ASN A 295 -4.18 19.02 -11.72
N ASN A 296 -3.57 20.18 -11.95
CA ASN A 296 -4.05 21.47 -11.44
C ASN A 296 -5.23 22.04 -12.25
N LYS A 297 -5.45 21.57 -13.47
CA LYS A 297 -6.60 21.95 -14.32
C LYS A 297 -7.89 21.24 -13.92
N LYS A 298 -7.82 20.22 -13.06
CA LYS A 298 -9.01 19.50 -12.56
C LYS A 298 -9.78 20.26 -11.46
N GLY A 299 -9.25 21.37 -10.98
CA GLY A 299 -9.89 22.23 -9.99
C GLY A 299 -8.87 23.13 -9.30
N ALA A 300 -9.34 24.10 -8.54
CA ALA A 300 -8.48 25.02 -7.80
C ALA A 300 -7.79 24.37 -6.59
N TYR A 301 -7.24 23.16 -6.72
CA TYR A 301 -6.63 22.42 -5.61
C TYR A 301 -5.40 23.15 -5.04
N TYR A 302 -5.08 22.90 -3.76
CA TYR A 302 -3.93 23.50 -3.06
C TYR A 302 -3.82 25.02 -3.22
N THR A 303 -4.96 25.70 -3.36
CA THR A 303 -5.05 27.15 -3.59
C THR A 303 -5.96 27.73 -2.51
N PRO A 304 -5.40 28.35 -1.45
CA PRO A 304 -6.20 28.99 -0.42
C PRO A 304 -7.20 30.02 -0.99
N GLU A 305 -8.38 30.14 -0.38
CA GLU A 305 -9.36 31.16 -0.76
C GLU A 305 -8.96 32.57 -0.32
N ASP A 306 -8.24 32.67 0.81
CA ASP A 306 -7.70 33.91 1.34
C ASP A 306 -6.23 34.09 0.90
N ALA A 307 -5.92 35.24 0.30
CA ALA A 307 -4.58 35.56 -0.19
C ALA A 307 -3.53 35.72 0.94
N ASN A 308 -3.96 35.95 2.18
CA ASN A 308 -3.06 36.02 3.34
C ASN A 308 -2.72 34.63 3.91
N VAL A 309 -3.46 33.59 3.49
CA VAL A 309 -3.24 32.21 3.91
C VAL A 309 -2.24 31.53 2.99
N LYS A 310 -1.29 30.80 3.59
CA LYS A 310 -0.34 29.97 2.86
C LYS A 310 -0.37 28.54 3.35
N ILE A 311 -0.01 27.62 2.47
CA ILE A 311 0.25 26.22 2.80
C ILE A 311 1.76 26.08 3.05
N GLU A 312 2.13 25.44 4.15
CA GLU A 312 3.52 25.14 4.51
C GLU A 312 3.66 23.67 4.89
N PHE A 313 4.73 23.03 4.45
CA PHE A 313 5.04 21.64 4.73
C PHE A 313 5.84 21.56 6.02
N LEU A 314 5.17 21.18 7.10
CA LEU A 314 5.77 21.12 8.42
C LEU A 314 6.83 20.02 8.47
N THR A 315 6.43 18.76 8.25
CA THR A 315 7.34 17.61 8.34
C THR A 315 6.86 16.45 7.47
N ALA A 316 7.80 15.67 6.95
CA ALA A 316 7.51 14.33 6.42
C ALA A 316 7.37 13.31 7.57
N THR A 317 7.00 12.08 7.24
CA THR A 317 7.01 10.93 8.17
C THR A 317 8.21 10.01 7.92
N ASP A 318 8.40 9.04 8.81
CA ASP A 318 9.20 7.84 8.51
C ASP A 318 8.70 7.16 7.21
N PRO A 319 9.57 6.45 6.48
CA PRO A 319 9.21 5.83 5.22
C PRO A 319 8.53 4.48 5.43
N LEU A 320 7.58 4.21 4.57
CA LEU A 320 6.83 2.97 4.49
C LEU A 320 7.10 2.30 3.15
N LYS A 321 7.30 0.99 3.14
CA LYS A 321 7.44 0.25 1.89
C LYS A 321 6.15 0.36 1.05
N TYR A 322 6.31 0.50 -0.26
CA TYR A 322 5.23 0.58 -1.25
C TYR A 322 4.43 -0.74 -1.28
N ASN A 323 3.44 -0.83 -2.14
CA ASN A 323 2.54 -1.98 -2.19
C ASN A 323 3.28 -3.31 -2.46
N VAL A 324 2.66 -4.41 -2.04
CA VAL A 324 3.14 -5.77 -2.32
C VAL A 324 2.11 -6.50 -3.17
N ILE A 325 2.58 -7.28 -4.14
CA ILE A 325 1.76 -8.28 -4.82
C ILE A 325 1.80 -9.55 -3.99
N VAL A 326 0.64 -10.01 -3.55
CA VAL A 326 0.47 -11.23 -2.77
C VAL A 326 -0.25 -12.29 -3.57
N VAL A 327 0.04 -13.55 -3.25
CA VAL A 327 -0.66 -14.72 -3.79
C VAL A 327 -1.22 -15.58 -2.67
N ASP A 328 -2.31 -16.29 -2.95
CA ASP A 328 -2.77 -17.38 -2.10
C ASP A 328 -1.89 -18.62 -2.30
N LYS A 329 -1.09 -18.98 -1.29
CA LYS A 329 -0.18 -20.13 -1.33
C LYS A 329 -0.90 -21.47 -1.51
N ASN A 330 -2.20 -21.54 -1.26
CA ASN A 330 -2.97 -22.75 -1.47
C ASN A 330 -3.45 -22.88 -2.93
N ALA A 331 -3.48 -21.78 -3.68
CA ALA A 331 -3.86 -21.77 -5.08
C ALA A 331 -2.70 -22.08 -6.04
N PHE A 332 -1.45 -21.99 -5.56
CA PHE A 332 -0.25 -22.11 -6.38
C PHE A 332 0.81 -23.02 -5.75
N SER A 333 1.45 -23.84 -6.56
CA SER A 333 2.68 -24.52 -6.20
C SER A 333 3.86 -23.54 -6.07
N ARG A 334 4.94 -23.96 -5.40
CA ARG A 334 6.16 -23.15 -5.31
C ARG A 334 6.75 -22.81 -6.69
N MET A 335 6.66 -23.74 -7.64
CA MET A 335 7.10 -23.53 -9.02
C MET A 335 6.27 -22.44 -9.69
N GLU A 336 4.94 -22.51 -9.61
CA GLU A 336 4.04 -21.50 -10.20
C GLU A 336 4.25 -20.11 -9.58
N ILE A 337 4.50 -20.03 -8.27
CA ILE A 337 4.83 -18.76 -7.60
C ILE A 337 6.14 -18.17 -8.16
N ASN A 338 7.18 -19.00 -8.31
CA ASN A 338 8.46 -18.56 -8.87
C ASN A 338 8.31 -18.14 -10.35
N THR A 339 7.51 -18.87 -11.13
CA THR A 339 7.18 -18.51 -12.52
C THR A 339 6.47 -17.16 -12.58
N LEU A 340 5.45 -16.91 -11.74
CA LEU A 340 4.76 -15.62 -11.67
C LEU A 340 5.71 -14.47 -11.32
N LYS A 341 6.59 -14.67 -10.31
CA LYS A 341 7.60 -13.68 -9.92
C LYS A 341 8.46 -13.25 -11.13
N ASN A 342 9.00 -14.23 -11.86
CA ASN A 342 9.89 -13.99 -12.99
C ASN A 342 9.16 -13.33 -14.17
N ILE A 343 7.93 -13.76 -14.47
CA ILE A 343 7.13 -13.19 -15.56
C ILE A 343 6.85 -11.70 -15.31
N ILE A 344 6.40 -11.34 -14.10
CA ILE A 344 6.11 -9.95 -13.74
C ILE A 344 7.37 -9.07 -13.92
N ILE A 345 8.52 -9.54 -13.41
CA ILE A 345 9.79 -8.83 -13.53
C ILE A 345 10.23 -8.67 -14.98
N ASN A 346 10.11 -9.72 -15.80
CA ASN A 346 10.55 -9.69 -17.19
C ASN A 346 9.67 -8.78 -18.06
N ILE A 347 8.34 -8.83 -17.90
CA ILE A 347 7.43 -7.94 -18.63
C ILE A 347 7.73 -6.47 -18.32
N TRP A 348 7.99 -6.16 -17.05
CA TRP A 348 8.41 -4.81 -16.66
C TRP A 348 9.76 -4.42 -17.26
N ARG A 349 10.78 -5.27 -17.16
CA ARG A 349 12.13 -5.01 -17.73
C ARG A 349 12.08 -4.80 -19.25
N ASP A 350 11.20 -5.51 -19.93
CA ASP A 350 10.92 -5.38 -21.36
C ASP A 350 10.13 -4.10 -21.72
N ARG A 351 9.80 -3.26 -20.73
CA ARG A 351 8.99 -2.03 -20.86
C ARG A 351 7.58 -2.30 -21.44
N LYS A 352 7.01 -3.46 -21.13
CA LYS A 352 5.66 -3.88 -21.55
C LYS A 352 4.60 -3.72 -20.46
N ASP A 353 4.96 -3.12 -19.33
CA ASP A 353 4.01 -2.80 -18.27
C ASP A 353 3.26 -1.49 -18.57
N ASP A 354 2.05 -1.62 -19.10
CA ASP A 354 1.12 -0.51 -19.31
C ASP A 354 0.20 -0.27 -18.11
N TYR A 355 0.25 -1.11 -17.07
CA TYR A 355 -0.60 -1.01 -15.87
C TYR A 355 0.08 -0.24 -14.75
N GLY A 356 1.28 -0.66 -14.33
CA GLY A 356 1.95 -0.16 -13.14
C GLY A 356 2.02 1.37 -13.08
N PRO A 357 2.48 2.08 -14.13
CA PRO A 357 2.59 3.53 -14.13
C PRO A 357 1.27 4.26 -13.87
N THR A 358 0.13 3.61 -14.13
CA THR A 358 -1.21 4.19 -13.91
C THR A 358 -1.66 4.24 -12.46
N VAL A 359 -0.93 3.54 -11.59
CA VAL A 359 -1.16 3.45 -10.14
C VAL A 359 0.10 3.76 -9.34
N GLY A 360 1.12 4.35 -9.99
CA GLY A 360 2.37 4.75 -9.35
C GLY A 360 3.42 3.65 -9.21
N PHE A 361 3.23 2.46 -9.81
CA PHE A 361 4.24 1.41 -9.86
C PHE A 361 5.13 1.58 -11.08
N ASN A 362 6.39 1.91 -10.88
CA ASN A 362 7.36 2.10 -11.95
C ASN A 362 8.44 1.01 -11.98
N GLY A 363 8.39 0.08 -11.03
CA GLY A 363 9.13 -1.17 -11.10
C GLY A 363 8.75 -2.17 -10.04
N TYR A 364 9.47 -3.27 -10.04
CA TYR A 364 9.16 -4.45 -9.26
C TYR A 364 10.44 -5.13 -8.78
N LYS A 365 10.41 -5.64 -7.56
CA LYS A 365 11.48 -6.44 -6.97
C LYS A 365 10.91 -7.72 -6.38
N ILE A 366 11.59 -8.85 -6.58
CA ILE A 366 11.22 -10.12 -5.97
C ILE A 366 11.44 -10.03 -4.45
N ILE A 367 10.44 -10.46 -3.69
CA ILE A 367 10.56 -10.65 -2.24
C ILE A 367 11.03 -12.08 -2.00
N GLU A 368 12.20 -12.23 -1.39
CA GLU A 368 12.77 -13.53 -1.01
C GLU A 368 12.52 -13.83 0.47
N ASP A 369 12.60 -12.81 1.32
CA ASP A 369 12.31 -12.91 2.75
C ASP A 369 11.22 -11.90 3.16
N PRO A 370 9.94 -12.32 3.21
CA PRO A 370 8.85 -11.46 3.65
C PRO A 370 9.02 -10.85 5.04
N GLU A 371 9.70 -11.56 5.95
CA GLU A 371 9.89 -11.06 7.31
C GLU A 371 10.90 -9.91 7.31
N ALA A 372 12.07 -10.12 6.71
CA ALA A 372 13.14 -9.12 6.65
C ALA A 372 12.83 -7.95 5.70
N GLU A 373 12.14 -8.19 4.59
CA GLU A 373 11.94 -7.18 3.53
C GLU A 373 10.63 -6.40 3.65
N VAL A 374 9.61 -6.93 4.34
CA VAL A 374 8.28 -6.29 4.44
C VAL A 374 7.81 -6.09 5.88
N ILE A 375 7.77 -7.17 6.69
CA ILE A 375 7.15 -7.14 8.02
C ILE A 375 8.01 -6.37 9.03
N SER A 376 9.28 -6.71 9.16
CA SER A 376 10.22 -6.05 10.07
C SER A 376 10.40 -4.56 9.75
N PRO A 377 10.58 -4.16 8.46
CA PRO A 377 10.60 -2.75 8.08
C PRO A 377 9.34 -1.98 8.50
N TYR A 378 8.15 -2.57 8.30
CA TYR A 378 6.90 -1.95 8.77
C TYR A 378 6.85 -1.81 10.29
N ASN A 379 7.20 -2.86 11.03
CA ASN A 379 7.15 -2.83 12.49
C ASN A 379 8.14 -1.81 13.08
N SER A 380 9.29 -1.61 12.45
CA SER A 380 10.31 -0.64 12.89
C SER A 380 9.81 0.81 12.94
N ILE A 381 8.76 1.14 12.17
CA ILE A 381 8.15 2.48 12.15
C ILE A 381 7.56 2.85 13.51
N PHE A 382 7.09 1.86 14.29
CA PHE A 382 6.39 2.08 15.56
C PHE A 382 7.29 1.96 16.79
N ASN A 383 8.57 1.66 16.59
CA ASN A 383 9.56 1.49 17.66
C ASN A 383 10.39 2.76 17.86
#